data_AF-A0A815MCU4-F1
#
_entry.id   AF-A0A815MCU4-F1
#
_cell.length_a   1.000
_cell.length_b   1.000
_cell.length_c   1.000
_cell.angle_alpha   90.00
_cell.angle_beta   90.00
_cell.angle_gamma   90.00
#
_symmetry.space_group_name_H-M   'P 1'
#
loop_
_entity.id
_entity.type
_entity.pdbx_description
1 polymer ?
#
loop_
_entity_poly.entity_id
_entity_poly.type
_entity_poly.pdbx_seq_one_letter_code
_entity_poly.pdbx_strand_id
1 'polypeptide(L)'
;MDVFLHDLNQACSTHQLTIDDNTSLRYLDYAIIEQQMSMMAASMFWLDTLHDCNLDQSLPLPFDRYRLSDKHRTGRGISVSFDFCEDLSHDFLSYSLSSDITVEQLALASYYAFLFKLTNGESDLCIGMNTNGRYKEELKSVIGMFVNAIPLRCQPDPQWSFHQLIGHVKEMITSSLEYSYFPLQRILAQHLNATKPAFLETSFEFQSYATKNGKNEVLIGDTTLVVAPISLKIGKDDIMSKCDFVLIIQHDLDSNQLSCTINASLDLFDRKTVNMIAQRFHSILQQLFNVTHVQMKKPVYEFSLILPDQKVLMKSMNNTQVLFPSLTCIHQKFAGQVIKYPQKIAVELDDQSLTYSELLYYIQILSLNLLNKQRVTVGEIVCQCVERSLSVVIGMMAIEMIGAVYCPLSPQDPALRLGELVKQTESRLVLVHYLTQAKFNHDIMSLDIDRVFTDTDVGCHIDIDRLSSVMIASKNIAYIIFTSGSTGIPKAVCS
;
A
#
# COMPACT_ATOMS: atom_id res chain seq x y z
N MET A 1 41.04 -1.70 5.65
CA MET A 1 41.62 -0.45 6.16
C MET A 1 42.21 -0.68 7.54
N ASP A 2 41.49 -1.35 8.44
CA ASP A 2 41.92 -1.58 9.82
C ASP A 2 43.26 -2.32 9.95
N VAL A 3 43.49 -3.35 9.14
CA VAL A 3 44.80 -4.05 9.08
C VAL A 3 45.94 -3.07 8.78
N PHE A 4 45.77 -2.22 7.76
CA PHE A 4 46.77 -1.22 7.40
C PHE A 4 47.00 -0.20 8.53
N LEU A 5 45.94 0.26 9.21
CA LEU A 5 46.06 1.18 10.34
C LEU A 5 46.78 0.53 11.53
N HIS A 6 46.51 -0.75 11.79
CA HIS A 6 47.19 -1.52 12.81
C HIS A 6 48.68 -1.64 12.53
N ASP A 7 49.05 -2.07 11.32
CA ASP A 7 50.45 -2.22 10.89
C ASP A 7 51.19 -0.88 10.91
N LEU A 8 50.52 0.20 10.46
CA LEU A 8 51.08 1.55 10.50
C LEU A 8 51.34 2.01 11.94
N ASN A 9 50.40 1.77 12.86
CA ASN A 9 50.58 2.10 14.27
C ASN A 9 51.74 1.29 14.89
N GLN A 10 51.83 0.00 14.59
CA GLN A 10 52.91 -0.85 15.06
C GLN A 10 54.27 -0.40 14.52
N ALA A 11 54.35 -0.04 13.24
CA ALA A 11 55.56 0.49 12.62
C ALA A 11 56.00 1.83 13.26
N CYS A 12 55.07 2.74 13.52
CA CYS A 12 55.37 4.01 14.18
C CYS A 12 55.81 3.86 15.63
N SER A 13 55.24 2.91 16.38
CA SER A 13 55.59 2.67 17.79
C SER A 13 56.89 1.89 17.97
N THR A 14 57.18 0.93 17.10
CA THR A 14 58.34 0.01 17.26
C THR A 14 59.52 0.34 16.34
N HIS A 15 59.35 1.26 15.37
CA HIS A 15 60.32 1.55 14.30
C HIS A 15 60.71 0.31 13.46
N GLN A 16 59.90 -0.75 13.50
CA GLN A 16 60.08 -1.97 12.72
C GLN A 16 58.76 -2.34 12.03
N LEU A 17 58.84 -2.75 10.77
CA LEU A 17 57.73 -3.37 10.07
C LEU A 17 57.66 -4.84 10.52
N THR A 18 56.51 -5.28 11.02
CA THR A 18 56.23 -6.66 11.44
C THR A 18 55.99 -7.63 10.30
N ILE A 19 56.35 -7.26 9.07
CA ILE A 19 56.15 -8.09 7.89
C ILE A 19 57.34 -9.04 7.77
N ASP A 20 57.16 -10.26 8.25
CA ASP A 20 58.04 -11.37 7.92
C ASP A 20 57.76 -11.77 6.45
N ASP A 21 58.62 -11.30 5.53
CA ASP A 21 58.45 -11.39 4.07
C ASP A 21 58.38 -12.83 3.53
N ASN A 22 58.76 -13.82 4.35
CA ASN A 22 58.91 -15.22 3.95
C ASN A 22 57.77 -16.15 4.39
N THR A 23 56.78 -15.71 5.18
CA THR A 23 55.76 -16.61 5.78
C THR A 23 54.31 -16.10 5.72
N SER A 24 54.06 -14.87 5.24
CA SER A 24 52.73 -14.27 5.22
C SER A 24 51.97 -14.54 3.91
N LEU A 25 50.76 -15.11 4.03
CA LEU A 25 49.82 -15.29 2.93
C LEU A 25 49.51 -13.95 2.26
N ARG A 26 49.72 -13.82 0.95
CA ARG A 26 49.41 -12.60 0.19
C ARG A 26 48.02 -12.69 -0.42
N TYR A 27 47.44 -11.54 -0.76
CA TYR A 27 46.13 -11.49 -1.44
C TYR A 27 46.12 -12.24 -2.78
N LEU A 28 47.25 -12.24 -3.50
CA LEU A 28 47.38 -13.01 -4.74
C LEU A 28 47.31 -14.53 -4.50
N ASP A 29 47.90 -15.01 -3.40
CA ASP A 29 47.85 -16.43 -3.03
C ASP A 29 46.41 -16.84 -2.73
N TYR A 30 45.68 -16.01 -1.99
CA TYR A 30 44.24 -16.18 -1.77
C TYR A 30 43.47 -16.27 -3.08
N ALA A 31 43.69 -15.34 -4.02
CA ALA A 31 42.98 -15.33 -5.31
C ALA A 31 43.23 -16.61 -6.14
N ILE A 32 44.44 -17.16 -6.09
CA ILE A 32 44.77 -18.44 -6.73
C ILE A 32 44.07 -19.61 -6.02
N ILE A 33 44.13 -19.64 -4.69
CA ILE A 33 43.48 -20.69 -3.88
C ILE A 33 41.96 -20.70 -4.12
N GLU A 34 41.32 -19.52 -4.12
CA GLU A 34 39.89 -19.36 -4.38
C GLU A 34 39.48 -19.91 -5.75
N GLN A 35 40.28 -19.66 -6.80
CA GLN A 35 40.01 -20.17 -8.14
C GLN A 35 40.07 -21.70 -8.22
N GLN A 36 40.96 -22.33 -7.45
CA GLN A 36 41.18 -23.79 -7.44
C GLN A 36 40.30 -24.52 -6.43
N MET A 37 39.75 -23.82 -5.43
CA MET A 37 38.92 -24.41 -4.39
C MET A 37 37.60 -24.94 -4.97
N SER A 38 37.29 -26.21 -4.67
CA SER A 38 35.96 -26.75 -4.95
C SER A 38 34.93 -26.03 -4.07
N MET A 39 33.92 -25.44 -4.70
CA MET A 39 32.82 -24.74 -4.04
C MET A 39 31.47 -25.41 -4.30
N MET A 40 31.46 -26.73 -4.49
CA MET A 40 30.25 -27.47 -4.90
C MET A 40 29.11 -27.35 -3.88
N ALA A 41 29.41 -27.43 -2.58
CA ALA A 41 28.41 -27.26 -1.52
C ALA A 41 27.80 -25.85 -1.54
N ALA A 42 28.63 -24.81 -1.61
CA ALA A 42 28.15 -23.43 -1.73
C ALA A 42 27.36 -23.19 -3.01
N SER A 43 27.84 -23.74 -4.13
CA SER A 43 27.14 -23.67 -5.41
C SER A 43 25.75 -24.28 -5.33
N MET A 44 25.59 -25.44 -4.69
CA MET A 44 24.29 -26.09 -4.50
C MET A 44 23.39 -25.29 -3.57
N PHE A 45 23.94 -24.78 -2.45
CA PHE A 45 23.21 -23.94 -1.51
C PHE A 45 22.61 -22.70 -2.19
N TRP A 46 23.40 -21.95 -2.95
CA TRP A 46 22.92 -20.73 -3.62
C TRP A 46 21.91 -21.04 -4.73
N LEU A 47 22.12 -22.13 -5.49
CA LEU A 47 21.15 -22.61 -6.48
C LEU A 47 19.80 -22.94 -5.83
N ASP A 48 19.81 -23.65 -4.70
CA ASP A 48 18.59 -24.05 -3.99
C ASP A 48 17.88 -22.84 -3.36
N THR A 49 18.63 -21.97 -2.67
CA THR A 49 18.10 -20.79 -1.98
C THR A 49 17.40 -19.81 -2.95
N LEU A 50 17.86 -19.74 -4.19
CA LEU A 50 17.42 -18.75 -5.19
C LEU A 50 16.68 -19.36 -6.38
N HIS A 51 16.37 -20.66 -6.36
CA HIS A 51 15.89 -21.41 -7.54
C HIS A 51 14.65 -20.80 -8.23
N ASP A 52 13.73 -20.24 -7.45
CA ASP A 52 12.48 -19.60 -7.87
C ASP A 52 12.46 -18.09 -7.56
N CYS A 53 13.59 -17.51 -7.13
CA CYS A 53 13.69 -16.09 -6.83
C CYS A 53 13.78 -15.28 -8.13
N ASN A 54 12.92 -14.28 -8.28
CA ASN A 54 13.02 -13.32 -9.38
C ASN A 54 14.08 -12.25 -9.07
N LEU A 55 15.35 -12.59 -9.30
CA LEU A 55 16.48 -11.72 -8.97
C LEU A 55 16.49 -10.37 -9.70
N ASP A 56 15.76 -10.21 -10.81
CA ASP A 56 15.65 -8.95 -11.55
C ASP A 56 14.49 -8.06 -11.07
N GLN A 57 13.67 -8.53 -10.13
CA GLN A 57 12.55 -7.77 -9.60
C GLN A 57 12.99 -6.89 -8.43
N SER A 58 13.07 -5.58 -8.67
CA SER A 58 13.28 -4.60 -7.61
C SER A 58 12.11 -4.60 -6.63
N LEU A 59 12.42 -4.44 -5.35
CA LEU A 59 11.40 -4.27 -4.32
C LEU A 59 10.56 -3.02 -4.61
N PRO A 60 9.23 -3.08 -4.51
CA PRO A 60 8.34 -1.95 -4.80
C PRO A 60 8.32 -0.96 -3.63
N LEU A 61 9.47 -0.34 -3.37
CA LEU A 61 9.61 0.73 -2.38
C LEU A 61 8.82 1.97 -2.84
N PRO A 62 8.44 2.88 -1.93
CA PRO A 62 7.71 4.10 -2.28
C PRO A 62 8.65 5.12 -2.93
N PHE A 63 9.06 4.85 -4.17
CA PHE A 63 9.88 5.74 -4.98
C PHE A 63 9.07 6.99 -5.37
N ASP A 64 9.71 8.16 -5.38
CA ASP A 64 9.11 9.39 -5.91
C ASP A 64 9.21 9.47 -7.44
N ARG A 65 10.14 8.70 -8.02
CA ARG A 65 10.48 8.72 -9.44
C ARG A 65 10.87 7.31 -9.90
N TYR A 66 10.62 7.01 -11.17
CA TYR A 66 11.04 5.76 -11.79
C TYR A 66 12.34 5.93 -12.56
N ARG A 67 13.26 4.97 -12.44
CA ARG A 67 14.48 4.93 -13.26
C ARG A 67 14.16 4.36 -14.63
N LEU A 68 14.18 5.21 -15.66
CA LEU A 68 13.95 4.81 -17.05
C LEU A 68 15.13 4.01 -17.64
N SER A 69 16.36 4.21 -17.16
CA SER A 69 17.53 3.39 -17.49
C SER A 69 18.72 3.61 -16.53
N ASP A 70 19.56 2.59 -16.35
CA ASP A 70 20.73 2.64 -15.45
C ASP A 70 21.88 3.51 -15.96
N LYS A 71 21.87 3.89 -17.24
CA LYS A 71 22.84 4.84 -17.80
C LYS A 71 22.78 6.23 -17.15
N HIS A 72 21.73 6.50 -16.37
CA HIS A 72 21.48 7.78 -15.69
C HIS A 72 21.73 7.73 -14.18
N ARG A 73 22.35 6.67 -13.65
CA ARG A 73 22.69 6.61 -12.22
C ARG A 73 23.72 7.69 -11.90
N THR A 74 23.31 8.74 -11.20
CA THR A 74 24.18 9.89 -10.91
C THR A 74 25.17 9.60 -9.78
N GLY A 75 24.93 8.53 -9.02
CA GLY A 75 25.68 8.20 -7.81
C GLY A 75 25.43 9.17 -6.66
N ARG A 76 24.52 10.14 -6.82
CA ARG A 76 24.10 11.05 -5.75
C ARG A 76 23.06 10.39 -4.88
N GLY A 77 23.18 10.61 -3.59
CA GLY A 77 22.22 10.14 -2.62
C GLY A 77 22.08 11.08 -1.44
N ILE A 78 21.25 10.62 -0.52
CA ILE A 78 20.84 11.34 0.66
C ILE A 78 20.96 10.42 1.87
N SER A 79 21.39 10.98 3.00
CA SER A 79 21.44 10.31 4.29
C SER A 79 20.39 10.92 5.22
N VAL A 80 19.66 10.04 5.91
CA VAL A 80 18.76 10.38 7.02
C VAL A 80 19.07 9.45 8.17
N SER A 81 19.34 10.00 9.35
CA SER A 81 19.71 9.22 10.53
C SER A 81 18.80 9.55 11.71
N PHE A 82 18.58 8.58 12.58
CA PHE A 82 17.92 8.76 13.86
C PHE A 82 18.52 7.81 14.89
N ASP A 83 18.55 8.27 16.14
CA ASP A 83 18.99 7.47 17.27
C ASP A 83 17.81 6.72 17.88
N PHE A 84 18.08 5.53 18.42
CA PHE A 84 17.10 4.84 19.25
C PHE A 84 17.13 5.55 20.60
N CYS A 85 16.00 5.81 21.26
CA CYS A 85 16.09 6.35 22.63
C CYS A 85 16.73 5.33 23.57
N GLU A 86 17.21 5.76 24.74
CA GLU A 86 17.88 4.88 25.72
C GLU A 86 17.05 3.63 26.03
N ASP A 87 15.75 3.80 26.28
CA ASP A 87 14.81 2.70 26.54
C ASP A 87 14.74 1.72 25.35
N LEU A 88 14.64 2.23 24.12
CA LEU A 88 14.54 1.39 22.92
C LEU A 88 15.85 0.62 22.68
N SER A 89 17.01 1.25 22.86
CA SER A 89 18.30 0.57 22.76
C SER A 89 18.42 -0.53 23.81
N HIS A 90 18.07 -0.23 25.06
CA HIS A 90 18.08 -1.19 26.16
C HIS A 90 17.16 -2.39 25.88
N ASP A 91 15.92 -2.15 25.45
CA ASP A 91 14.95 -3.22 25.20
C ASP A 91 15.34 -4.09 24.01
N PHE A 92 15.87 -3.48 22.95
CA PHE A 92 16.39 -4.18 21.78
C PHE A 92 17.56 -5.11 22.15
N LEU A 93 18.54 -4.60 22.89
CA LEU A 93 19.70 -5.38 23.35
C LEU A 93 19.31 -6.45 24.36
N SER A 94 18.42 -6.14 25.30
CA SER A 94 17.91 -7.10 26.28
C SER A 94 17.15 -8.24 25.62
N TYR A 95 16.41 -7.98 24.55
CA TYR A 95 15.77 -9.04 23.76
C TYR A 95 16.81 -9.95 23.09
N SER A 96 17.85 -9.37 22.49
CA SER A 96 18.96 -10.13 21.89
C SER A 96 19.74 -10.95 22.92
N LEU A 97 19.85 -10.50 24.17
CA LEU A 97 20.51 -11.26 25.24
C LEU A 97 19.63 -12.40 25.78
N SER A 98 18.31 -12.20 25.84
CA SER A 98 17.37 -13.17 26.42
C SER A 98 16.87 -14.22 25.42
N SER A 99 16.88 -13.89 24.14
CA SER A 99 16.60 -14.80 23.04
C SER A 99 17.94 -15.14 22.40
N ASP A 100 18.27 -16.41 22.16
CA ASP A 100 19.53 -16.83 21.54
C ASP A 100 19.67 -16.29 20.10
N ILE A 101 19.93 -14.98 19.93
CA ILE A 101 19.96 -14.24 18.67
C ILE A 101 20.95 -13.08 18.78
N THR A 102 21.70 -12.81 17.71
CA THR A 102 22.59 -11.63 17.68
C THR A 102 21.82 -10.33 17.43
N VAL A 103 22.42 -9.20 17.82
CA VAL A 103 21.85 -7.86 17.57
C VAL A 103 21.65 -7.62 16.07
N GLU A 104 22.58 -8.09 15.24
CA GLU A 104 22.50 -8.04 13.77
C GLU A 104 21.30 -8.83 13.23
N GLN A 105 21.11 -10.07 13.71
CA GLN A 105 19.98 -10.92 13.31
C GLN A 105 18.64 -10.28 13.69
N LEU A 106 18.56 -9.67 14.87
CA LEU A 106 17.36 -8.97 15.33
C LEU A 106 17.09 -7.70 14.51
N ALA A 107 18.15 -6.97 14.14
CA ALA A 107 18.07 -5.78 13.29
C ALA A 107 17.60 -6.15 11.88
N LEU A 108 18.14 -7.23 11.32
CA LEU A 108 17.72 -7.76 10.03
C LEU A 108 16.25 -8.23 10.06
N ALA A 109 15.81 -8.92 11.11
CA ALA A 109 14.42 -9.32 11.27
C ALA A 109 13.48 -8.12 11.37
N SER A 110 13.89 -7.08 12.10
CA SER A 110 13.17 -5.80 12.18
C SER A 110 13.07 -5.13 10.81
N TYR A 111 14.14 -5.20 10.00
CA TYR A 111 14.14 -4.66 8.65
C TYR A 111 13.22 -5.45 7.71
N TYR A 112 13.21 -6.79 7.75
CA TYR A 112 12.26 -7.58 6.96
C TYR A 112 10.80 -7.33 7.35
N ALA A 113 10.51 -7.21 8.66
CA ALA A 113 9.17 -6.84 9.11
C ALA A 113 8.77 -5.46 8.56
N PHE A 114 9.70 -4.51 8.54
CA PHE A 114 9.49 -3.19 7.95
C PHE A 114 9.29 -3.25 6.44
N LEU A 115 10.13 -3.96 5.70
CA LEU A 115 10.03 -4.13 4.25
C LEU A 115 8.70 -4.76 3.86
N PHE A 116 8.31 -5.86 4.52
CA PHE A 116 7.01 -6.51 4.31
C PHE A 116 5.85 -5.51 4.43
N LYS A 117 5.87 -4.66 5.45
CA LYS A 117 4.85 -3.62 5.61
C LYS A 117 4.97 -2.52 4.56
N LEU A 118 6.18 -2.12 4.19
CA LEU A 118 6.47 -1.03 3.28
C LEU A 118 6.10 -1.37 1.83
N THR A 119 6.25 -2.63 1.43
CA THR A 119 5.92 -3.18 0.10
C THR A 119 4.49 -3.72 0.01
N ASN A 120 3.62 -3.38 0.96
CA ASN A 120 2.22 -3.81 1.01
C ASN A 120 2.04 -5.35 1.07
N GLY A 121 2.93 -6.04 1.79
CA GLY A 121 2.82 -7.46 2.05
C GLY A 121 3.46 -8.34 0.99
N GLU A 122 4.46 -7.84 0.25
CA GLU A 122 5.20 -8.64 -0.73
C GLU A 122 5.77 -9.90 -0.06
N SER A 123 5.49 -11.06 -0.67
CA SER A 123 5.77 -12.38 -0.10
C SER A 123 7.18 -12.91 -0.40
N ASP A 124 7.95 -12.25 -1.26
CA ASP A 124 9.33 -12.63 -1.60
C ASP A 124 10.23 -11.39 -1.56
N LEU A 125 11.02 -11.27 -0.50
CA LEU A 125 11.87 -10.12 -0.21
C LEU A 125 13.34 -10.54 -0.36
N CYS A 126 14.01 -10.09 -1.41
CA CYS A 126 15.44 -10.32 -1.60
C CYS A 126 16.22 -8.99 -1.51
N ILE A 127 17.16 -8.92 -0.55
CA ILE A 127 18.03 -7.77 -0.32
C ILE A 127 19.50 -8.19 -0.34
N GLY A 128 20.40 -7.23 -0.56
CA GLY A 128 21.83 -7.48 -0.50
C GLY A 128 22.40 -7.29 0.90
N MET A 129 23.45 -8.04 1.21
CA MET A 129 24.31 -7.80 2.36
C MET A 129 25.78 -7.89 1.95
N ASN A 130 26.58 -6.93 2.39
CA ASN A 130 28.03 -6.96 2.22
C ASN A 130 28.67 -7.74 3.37
N THR A 131 29.40 -8.80 3.05
CA THR A 131 30.20 -9.57 4.02
C THR A 131 31.65 -9.11 3.99
N ASN A 132 32.39 -9.31 5.08
CA ASN A 132 33.81 -8.96 5.12
C ASN A 132 34.69 -9.88 4.23
N GLY A 133 34.16 -11.03 3.80
CA GLY A 133 34.82 -12.09 3.02
C GLY A 133 36.09 -12.69 3.63
N ARG A 134 36.36 -12.44 4.92
CA ARG A 134 37.51 -12.98 5.67
C ARG A 134 37.05 -14.18 6.49
N TYR A 135 36.58 -15.21 5.79
CA TYR A 135 35.94 -16.39 6.37
C TYR A 135 36.91 -17.42 6.98
N LYS A 136 38.23 -17.21 6.84
CA LYS A 136 39.27 -17.99 7.51
C LYS A 136 40.18 -17.12 8.33
N GLU A 137 40.79 -17.69 9.37
CA GLU A 137 41.66 -16.96 10.31
C GLU A 137 42.86 -16.35 9.60
N GLU A 138 43.46 -17.07 8.64
CA GLU A 138 44.64 -16.62 7.91
C GLU A 138 44.34 -15.41 7.01
N LEU A 139 43.07 -15.16 6.68
CA LEU A 139 42.66 -14.02 5.87
C LEU A 139 42.46 -12.74 6.67
N LYS A 140 42.37 -12.80 8.01
CA LYS A 140 42.06 -11.62 8.84
C LYS A 140 43.16 -10.55 8.77
N SER A 141 44.42 -10.95 8.68
CA SER A 141 45.59 -10.06 8.64
C SER A 141 46.03 -9.67 7.22
N VAL A 142 45.36 -10.13 6.17
CA VAL A 142 45.79 -9.87 4.79
C VAL A 142 45.22 -8.54 4.27
N ILE A 143 46.06 -7.68 3.73
CA ILE A 143 45.58 -6.46 3.04
C ILE A 143 45.05 -6.85 1.65
N GLY A 144 43.77 -6.55 1.37
CA GLY A 144 43.12 -6.91 0.11
C GLY A 144 41.61 -6.65 0.08
N MET A 145 41.00 -6.85 -1.09
CA MET A 145 39.56 -6.61 -1.34
C MET A 145 38.74 -7.89 -1.15
N PHE A 146 38.42 -8.21 0.10
CA PHE A 146 37.68 -9.43 0.44
C PHE A 146 36.16 -9.27 0.41
N VAL A 147 35.64 -8.03 0.41
CA VAL A 147 34.20 -7.79 0.55
C VAL A 147 33.42 -8.51 -0.56
N ASN A 148 32.46 -9.33 -0.17
CA ASN A 148 31.56 -10.05 -1.08
C ASN A 148 30.12 -9.70 -0.76
N ALA A 149 29.31 -9.43 -1.79
CA ALA A 149 27.90 -9.15 -1.64
C ALA A 149 27.10 -10.43 -1.88
N ILE A 150 26.21 -10.76 -0.94
CA ILE A 150 25.35 -11.94 -1.02
C ILE A 150 23.87 -11.53 -0.98
N PRO A 151 22.99 -12.26 -1.69
CA PRO A 151 21.55 -12.10 -1.55
C PRO A 151 21.09 -12.72 -0.23
N LEU A 152 20.21 -12.02 0.47
CA LEU A 152 19.43 -12.53 1.59
C LEU A 152 17.98 -12.53 1.12
N ARG A 153 17.41 -13.72 0.97
CA ARG A 153 16.01 -13.90 0.54
C ARG A 153 15.18 -14.33 1.74
N CYS A 154 14.08 -13.63 1.98
CA CYS A 154 13.09 -13.97 3.00
C CYS A 154 11.71 -14.02 2.37
N GLN A 155 10.98 -15.09 2.61
CA GLN A 155 9.59 -15.25 2.18
C GLN A 155 8.67 -15.23 3.40
N PRO A 156 8.35 -14.04 3.95
CA PRO A 156 7.55 -13.94 5.17
C PRO A 156 6.12 -14.42 4.93
N ASP A 157 5.66 -15.39 5.73
CA ASP A 157 4.23 -15.69 5.81
C ASP A 157 3.53 -14.51 6.51
N PRO A 158 2.46 -13.94 5.93
CA PRO A 158 1.72 -12.86 6.56
C PRO A 158 1.28 -13.19 8.00
N GLN A 159 0.94 -14.44 8.29
CA GLN A 159 0.46 -14.88 9.60
C GLN A 159 1.59 -15.05 10.63
N TRP A 160 2.85 -14.99 10.23
CA TRP A 160 3.96 -15.11 11.17
C TRP A 160 3.93 -14.00 12.20
N SER A 161 4.06 -14.42 13.45
CA SER A 161 4.45 -13.54 14.52
C SER A 161 5.86 -13.01 14.28
N PHE A 162 6.20 -11.85 14.86
CA PHE A 162 7.56 -11.33 14.77
C PHE A 162 8.59 -12.30 15.36
N HIS A 163 8.24 -13.06 16.40
CA HIS A 163 9.09 -14.13 16.94
C HIS A 163 9.38 -15.24 15.93
N GLN A 164 8.39 -15.65 15.12
CA GLN A 164 8.60 -16.64 14.06
C GLN A 164 9.48 -16.08 12.94
N LEU A 165 9.26 -14.82 12.56
CA LEU A 165 10.12 -14.14 11.58
C LEU A 165 11.58 -14.07 12.05
N ILE A 166 11.80 -13.76 13.33
CA ILE A 166 13.12 -13.80 13.95
C ILE A 166 13.79 -15.17 13.79
N GLY A 167 13.07 -16.26 14.12
CA GLY A 167 13.60 -17.61 14.00
C GLY A 167 14.00 -17.95 12.57
N HIS A 168 13.13 -17.61 11.61
CA HIS A 168 13.41 -17.82 10.19
C HIS A 168 14.61 -16.99 9.70
N VAL A 169 14.69 -15.70 10.07
CA VAL A 169 15.80 -14.83 9.70
C VAL A 169 17.11 -15.31 10.30
N LYS A 170 17.11 -15.80 11.54
CA LYS A 170 18.28 -16.41 12.19
C LYS A 170 18.82 -17.58 11.36
N GLU A 171 17.96 -18.54 11.01
CA GLU A 171 18.34 -19.70 10.20
C GLU A 171 18.86 -19.29 8.81
N MET A 172 18.17 -18.35 8.16
CA MET A 172 18.50 -17.86 6.82
C MET A 172 19.87 -17.15 6.79
N ILE A 173 20.13 -16.19 7.68
CA ILE A 173 21.41 -15.47 7.68
C ILE A 173 22.56 -16.37 8.14
N THR A 174 22.36 -17.25 9.13
CA THR A 174 23.40 -18.19 9.57
C THR A 174 23.83 -19.10 8.42
N SER A 175 22.89 -19.68 7.68
CA SER A 175 23.19 -20.54 6.53
C SER A 175 23.84 -19.75 5.39
N SER A 176 23.35 -18.53 5.12
CA SER A 176 23.91 -17.65 4.08
C SER A 176 25.35 -17.22 4.37
N LEU A 177 25.67 -16.97 5.65
CA LEU A 177 27.02 -16.61 6.08
C LEU A 177 28.00 -17.78 5.99
N GLU A 178 27.56 -19.02 6.24
CA GLU A 178 28.38 -20.23 6.06
C GLU A 178 28.91 -20.35 4.62
N TYR A 179 28.09 -19.99 3.63
CA TYR A 179 28.44 -20.04 2.20
C TYR A 179 28.79 -18.68 1.59
N SER A 180 29.05 -17.67 2.42
CA SER A 180 29.35 -16.29 1.98
C SER A 180 30.68 -16.15 1.21
N TYR A 181 31.55 -17.16 1.27
CA TYR A 181 32.78 -17.21 0.50
C TYR A 181 32.56 -17.49 -1.00
N PHE A 182 31.33 -17.81 -1.41
CA PHE A 182 31.00 -18.03 -2.82
C PHE A 182 30.86 -16.69 -3.55
N PRO A 183 31.66 -16.41 -4.60
CA PRO A 183 31.69 -15.10 -5.24
C PRO A 183 30.35 -14.70 -5.84
N LEU A 184 29.97 -13.42 -5.69
CA LEU A 184 28.78 -12.83 -6.32
C LEU A 184 28.69 -13.19 -7.82
N GLN A 185 29.80 -13.10 -8.58
CA GLN A 185 29.77 -13.40 -10.01
C GLN A 185 29.40 -14.86 -10.30
N ARG A 186 29.76 -15.80 -9.40
CA ARG A 186 29.37 -17.21 -9.53
C ARG A 186 27.89 -17.42 -9.17
N ILE A 187 27.36 -16.70 -8.18
CA ILE A 187 25.91 -16.67 -7.91
C ILE A 187 25.17 -16.19 -9.16
N LEU A 188 25.57 -15.04 -9.73
CA LEU A 188 24.91 -14.50 -10.91
C LEU A 188 25.01 -15.42 -12.14
N ALA A 189 26.15 -16.12 -12.31
CA ALA A 189 26.32 -17.07 -13.41
C ALA A 189 25.38 -18.29 -13.31
N GLN A 190 24.86 -18.61 -12.12
CA GLN A 190 23.85 -19.66 -11.93
C GLN A 190 22.45 -19.21 -12.38
N HIS A 191 22.21 -17.90 -12.47
CA HIS A 191 20.92 -17.31 -12.82
C HIS A 191 21.05 -16.48 -14.09
N LEU A 192 21.29 -17.14 -15.23
CA LEU A 192 21.54 -16.47 -16.53
C LEU A 192 20.39 -15.54 -17.00
N ASN A 193 19.17 -15.75 -16.48
CA ASN A 193 18.02 -14.90 -16.77
C ASN A 193 18.07 -13.58 -15.98
N ALA A 194 18.86 -13.51 -14.91
CA ALA A 194 19.03 -12.31 -14.10
C ALA A 194 20.06 -11.39 -14.76
N THR A 195 19.59 -10.44 -15.54
CA THR A 195 20.44 -9.46 -16.23
C THR A 195 20.82 -8.29 -15.31
N LYS A 196 20.03 -8.05 -14.26
CA LYS A 196 20.15 -6.93 -13.34
C LYS A 196 19.73 -7.36 -11.94
N PRO A 197 20.65 -7.93 -11.14
CA PRO A 197 20.34 -8.39 -9.79
C PRO A 197 19.86 -7.24 -8.90
N ALA A 198 18.55 -7.15 -8.72
CA ALA A 198 17.86 -6.06 -8.05
C ALA A 198 18.10 -6.07 -6.54
N PHE A 199 18.48 -7.21 -5.96
CA PHE A 199 18.89 -7.28 -4.56
C PHE A 199 20.15 -6.44 -4.27
N LEU A 200 20.97 -6.09 -5.28
CA LEU A 200 22.08 -5.15 -5.11
C LEU A 200 21.61 -3.69 -4.99
N GLU A 201 20.36 -3.40 -5.31
CA GLU A 201 19.79 -2.05 -5.22
C GLU A 201 19.30 -1.73 -3.80
N THR A 202 18.81 -2.73 -3.08
CA THR A 202 18.33 -2.59 -1.70
C THR A 202 19.17 -3.45 -0.76
N SER A 203 19.87 -2.84 0.20
CA SER A 203 20.78 -3.58 1.09
C SER A 203 20.59 -3.28 2.57
N PHE A 204 21.10 -4.21 3.38
CA PHE A 204 21.19 -4.10 4.83
C PHE A 204 22.67 -4.12 5.25
N GLU A 205 23.01 -3.27 6.21
CA GLU A 205 24.33 -3.26 6.84
C GLU A 205 24.18 -3.15 8.36
N PHE A 206 25.00 -3.91 9.08
CA PHE A 206 25.13 -3.82 10.52
C PHE A 206 26.58 -3.52 10.88
N GLN A 207 26.80 -2.53 11.76
CA GLN A 207 28.13 -2.11 12.16
C GLN A 207 28.19 -1.96 13.68
N SER A 208 29.08 -2.72 14.31
CA SER A 208 29.46 -2.48 15.71
C SER A 208 30.80 -1.76 15.76
N TYR A 209 30.90 -0.75 16.62
CA TYR A 209 32.15 -0.05 16.87
C TYR A 209 32.30 0.27 18.35
N ALA A 210 33.53 0.49 18.79
CA ALA A 210 33.85 1.06 20.09
C ALA A 210 34.56 2.38 19.87
N THR A 211 34.04 3.47 20.44
CA THR A 211 34.67 4.79 20.41
C THR A 211 35.22 5.14 21.79
N LYS A 212 36.53 4.99 21.99
CA LYS A 212 37.17 5.59 23.16
C LYS A 212 36.92 7.11 23.13
N ASN A 213 36.07 7.60 24.05
CA ASN A 213 35.72 9.01 24.23
C ASN A 213 34.93 9.67 23.07
N GLY A 214 34.11 8.93 22.33
CA GLY A 214 33.17 9.52 21.35
C GLY A 214 33.82 10.09 20.09
N LYS A 215 35.08 9.74 19.81
CA LYS A 215 35.77 10.03 18.55
C LYS A 215 36.38 8.75 17.99
N ASN A 216 36.32 8.57 16.68
CA ASN A 216 37.09 7.54 15.97
C ASN A 216 38.58 7.93 15.97
N GLU A 217 39.21 7.89 17.15
CA GLU A 217 40.61 8.17 17.33
C GLU A 217 41.43 6.89 17.16
N VAL A 218 42.43 6.95 16.28
CA VAL A 218 43.43 5.91 16.09
C VAL A 218 44.76 6.50 16.56
N LEU A 219 45.35 5.91 17.60
CA LEU A 219 46.73 6.21 17.95
C LEU A 219 47.66 5.63 16.89
N ILE A 220 48.62 6.43 16.45
CA ILE A 220 49.73 6.03 15.59
C ILE A 220 51.02 6.55 16.24
N GLY A 221 51.75 5.66 16.91
CA GLY A 221 52.87 6.07 17.78
C GLY A 221 52.40 7.01 18.89
N ASP A 222 53.00 8.20 18.99
CA ASP A 222 52.63 9.25 19.96
C ASP A 222 51.57 10.23 19.42
N THR A 223 51.06 9.99 18.20
CA THR A 223 50.11 10.90 17.54
C THR A 223 48.71 10.30 17.53
N THR A 224 47.72 11.06 17.99
CA THR A 224 46.31 10.70 17.85
C THR A 224 45.77 11.20 16.51
N LEU A 225 45.40 10.29 15.63
CA LEU A 225 44.67 10.62 14.40
C LEU A 225 43.18 10.49 14.64
N VAL A 226 42.42 11.50 14.23
CA VAL A 226 40.96 11.39 14.14
C VAL A 226 40.62 10.89 12.74
N VAL A 227 40.08 9.67 12.65
CA VAL A 227 39.57 9.13 11.40
C VAL A 227 38.30 9.89 11.06
N ALA A 228 38.43 10.88 10.19
CA ALA A 228 37.31 11.53 9.56
C ALA A 228 36.96 10.75 8.28
N PRO A 229 35.75 10.16 8.16
CA PRO A 229 35.34 9.59 6.89
C PRO A 229 35.37 10.72 5.84
N ILE A 230 36.06 10.48 4.72
CA ILE A 230 35.95 11.37 3.57
C ILE A 230 34.56 11.12 2.98
N SER A 231 33.56 11.83 3.49
CA SER A 231 32.28 11.95 2.81
C SER A 231 32.56 12.76 1.56
N LEU A 232 32.67 12.09 0.41
CA LEU A 232 32.68 12.73 -0.90
C LEU A 232 31.33 13.44 -1.05
N LYS A 233 31.24 14.68 -0.57
CA LYS A 233 30.09 15.53 -0.75
C LYS A 233 30.05 15.93 -2.21
N ILE A 234 29.17 15.30 -2.97
CA ILE A 234 28.98 15.57 -4.41
C ILE A 234 28.21 16.90 -4.58
N GLY A 235 27.45 17.30 -3.56
CA GLY A 235 26.71 18.56 -3.46
C GLY A 235 26.67 19.09 -2.02
N LYS A 236 25.86 20.14 -1.78
CA LYS A 236 25.81 20.82 -0.47
C LYS A 236 25.43 19.86 0.69
N ASP A 237 24.47 18.96 0.43
CA ASP A 237 23.93 17.99 1.38
C ASP A 237 23.87 16.55 0.83
N ASP A 238 24.48 16.30 -0.33
CA ASP A 238 24.43 15.02 -1.04
C ASP A 238 25.59 14.12 -0.61
N ILE A 239 25.30 12.83 -0.43
CA ILE A 239 26.31 11.78 -0.25
C ILE A 239 26.52 11.00 -1.55
N MET A 240 27.59 10.20 -1.62
CA MET A 240 27.73 9.19 -2.67
C MET A 240 26.91 7.95 -2.32
N SER A 241 26.02 7.52 -3.22
CA SER A 241 25.20 6.31 -3.07
C SER A 241 25.52 5.29 -4.13
N LYS A 242 25.99 4.12 -3.69
CA LYS A 242 26.29 2.97 -4.56
C LYS A 242 25.06 2.10 -4.81
N CYS A 243 24.13 2.08 -3.85
CA CYS A 243 22.85 1.37 -3.92
C CYS A 243 21.69 2.37 -4.01
N ASP A 244 20.48 1.87 -4.24
CA ASP A 244 19.27 2.70 -4.32
C ASP A 244 18.69 2.97 -2.94
N PHE A 245 18.78 1.98 -2.05
CA PHE A 245 18.33 2.06 -0.68
C PHE A 245 19.21 1.19 0.22
N VAL A 246 19.82 1.77 1.25
CA VAL A 246 20.62 1.05 2.24
C VAL A 246 20.11 1.41 3.63
N LEU A 247 19.76 0.40 4.41
CA LEU A 247 19.49 0.56 5.84
C LEU A 247 20.68 0.08 6.65
N ILE A 248 21.25 0.98 7.43
CA ILE A 248 22.44 0.75 8.24
C ILE A 248 22.04 0.86 9.71
N ILE A 249 22.22 -0.22 10.47
CA ILE A 249 22.12 -0.19 11.93
C ILE A 249 23.52 -0.13 12.52
N GLN A 250 23.73 0.80 13.45
CA GLN A 250 24.99 0.98 14.14
C GLN A 250 24.82 0.73 15.63
N HIS A 251 25.77 0.02 16.23
CA HIS A 251 25.82 -0.28 17.66
C HIS A 251 27.14 0.24 18.24
N ASP A 252 27.04 1.29 19.06
CA ASP A 252 28.15 1.75 19.89
C ASP A 252 28.28 0.87 21.12
N LEU A 253 29.35 0.07 21.16
CA LEU A 253 29.61 -0.90 22.22
C LEU A 253 30.00 -0.25 23.56
N ASP A 254 30.44 1.01 23.56
CA ASP A 254 30.82 1.71 24.79
C ASP A 254 29.59 2.29 25.51
N SER A 255 28.66 2.85 24.74
CA SER A 255 27.43 3.45 25.26
C SER A 255 26.21 2.52 25.23
N ASN A 256 26.31 1.36 24.55
CA ASN A 256 25.18 0.48 24.20
C ASN A 256 24.07 1.22 23.43
N GLN A 257 24.43 2.28 22.71
CA GLN A 257 23.51 3.09 21.94
C GLN A 257 23.35 2.52 20.53
N LEU A 258 22.10 2.33 20.09
CA LEU A 258 21.77 1.96 18.72
C LEU A 258 21.34 3.19 17.92
N SER A 259 21.70 3.21 16.63
CA SER A 259 21.21 4.21 15.69
C SER A 259 20.94 3.58 14.33
N CYS A 260 20.11 4.25 13.54
CA CYS A 260 19.79 3.84 12.17
C CYS A 260 20.12 4.98 11.22
N THR A 261 20.77 4.64 10.11
CA THR A 261 20.99 5.53 8.98
C THR A 261 20.40 4.91 7.72
N ILE A 262 19.62 5.69 6.98
CA ILE A 262 19.08 5.32 5.67
C ILE A 262 19.78 6.16 4.61
N ASN A 263 20.48 5.48 3.70
CA ASN A 263 21.06 6.08 2.51
C ASN A 263 20.19 5.73 1.30
N ALA A 264 19.78 6.73 0.52
CA ALA A 264 18.94 6.50 -0.64
C ALA A 264 19.41 7.29 -1.87
N SER A 265 19.15 6.78 -3.07
CA SER A 265 19.49 7.47 -4.32
C SER A 265 18.57 8.66 -4.57
N LEU A 266 19.15 9.84 -4.83
CA LEU A 266 18.41 11.05 -5.23
C LEU A 266 17.82 10.95 -6.65
N ASP A 267 18.17 9.90 -7.39
CA ASP A 267 17.56 9.60 -8.68
C ASP A 267 16.15 9.02 -8.51
N LEU A 268 15.84 8.46 -7.33
CA LEU A 268 14.59 7.76 -7.02
C LEU A 268 13.79 8.39 -5.88
N PHE A 269 14.46 8.97 -4.89
CA PHE A 269 13.85 9.46 -3.67
C PHE A 269 14.12 10.94 -3.42
N ASP A 270 13.11 11.64 -2.90
CA ASP A 270 13.19 12.95 -2.30
C ASP A 270 13.51 12.84 -0.79
N ARG A 271 14.17 13.86 -0.23
CA ARG A 271 14.48 13.93 1.21
C ARG A 271 13.25 13.71 2.10
N LYS A 272 12.10 14.24 1.71
CA LYS A 272 10.84 14.13 2.47
C LYS A 272 10.39 12.68 2.57
N THR A 273 10.49 11.92 1.49
CA THR A 273 10.08 10.51 1.42
C THR A 273 11.01 9.65 2.27
N VAL A 274 12.33 9.84 2.18
CA VAL A 274 13.29 9.11 3.03
C VAL A 274 13.10 9.44 4.51
N ASN A 275 12.84 10.71 4.86
CA ASN A 275 12.49 11.10 6.24
C ASN A 275 11.23 10.39 6.74
N MET A 276 10.20 10.29 5.91
CA MET A 276 8.97 9.58 6.26
C MET A 276 9.22 8.07 6.44
N ILE A 277 10.03 7.45 5.56
CA ILE A 277 10.44 6.04 5.69
C ILE A 277 11.19 5.83 7.02
N ALA A 278 12.13 6.72 7.36
CA ALA A 278 12.87 6.67 8.62
C ALA A 278 11.95 6.78 9.85
N GLN A 279 11.01 7.73 9.85
CA GLN A 279 10.02 7.88 10.92
C GLN A 279 9.13 6.64 11.05
N ARG A 280 8.75 6.02 9.94
CA ARG A 280 7.96 4.78 9.93
C ARG A 280 8.75 3.60 10.47
N PHE A 281 10.02 3.46 10.10
CA PHE A 281 10.87 2.40 10.64
C PHE A 281 11.09 2.58 12.15
N HIS A 282 11.38 3.80 12.61
CA HIS A 282 11.43 4.12 14.03
C HIS A 282 10.13 3.77 14.77
N SER A 283 8.97 4.09 14.19
CA SER A 283 7.66 3.75 14.75
C SER A 283 7.41 2.24 14.81
N ILE A 284 7.90 1.46 13.84
CA ILE A 284 7.84 -0.01 13.87
C ILE A 284 8.72 -0.56 14.98
N LEU A 285 9.96 -0.07 15.13
CA LEU A 285 10.84 -0.46 16.24
C LEU A 285 10.18 -0.18 17.60
N GLN A 286 9.59 1.00 17.78
CA GLN A 286 8.83 1.31 19.00
C GLN A 286 7.65 0.34 19.20
N GLN A 287 6.91 -0.01 18.15
CA GLN A 287 5.79 -0.95 18.29
C GLN A 287 6.23 -2.39 18.57
N LEU A 288 7.46 -2.77 18.20
CA LEU A 288 8.01 -4.10 18.44
C LEU A 288 8.58 -4.24 19.87
N PHE A 289 9.18 -3.18 20.40
CA PHE A 289 9.99 -3.25 21.63
C PHE A 289 9.43 -2.46 22.83
N ASN A 290 8.52 -1.50 22.67
CA ASN A 290 8.14 -0.55 23.75
C ASN A 290 7.08 -1.08 24.75
N VAL A 291 6.39 -2.21 24.53
CA VAL A 291 5.26 -2.58 25.42
C VAL A 291 5.14 -4.09 25.59
N THR A 292 5.93 -4.66 26.50
CA THR A 292 5.91 -6.09 26.92
C THR A 292 6.23 -7.10 25.80
N HIS A 293 6.95 -8.17 26.15
CA HIS A 293 7.26 -9.30 25.23
C HIS A 293 6.03 -9.95 24.55
N VAL A 294 4.80 -9.57 24.93
CA VAL A 294 3.54 -9.98 24.30
C VAL A 294 3.41 -9.51 22.85
N GLN A 295 3.99 -8.36 22.48
CA GLN A 295 3.93 -7.84 21.10
C GLN A 295 4.64 -8.75 20.09
N MET A 296 5.67 -9.48 20.53
CA MET A 296 6.44 -10.40 19.68
C MET A 296 5.62 -11.59 19.15
N LYS A 297 4.47 -11.88 19.79
CA LYS A 297 3.55 -12.95 19.38
C LYS A 297 2.50 -12.47 18.37
N LYS A 298 2.40 -11.17 18.11
CA LYS A 298 1.45 -10.63 17.13
C LYS A 298 1.95 -10.86 15.71
N PRO A 299 1.04 -11.17 14.76
CA PRO A 299 1.38 -11.24 13.35
C PRO A 299 2.02 -9.94 12.84
N VAL A 300 3.01 -10.05 11.96
CA VAL A 300 3.74 -8.90 11.42
C VAL A 300 2.79 -7.92 10.70
N TYR A 301 1.71 -8.40 10.06
CA TYR A 301 0.75 -7.52 9.40
C TYR A 301 0.02 -6.56 10.35
N GLU A 302 -0.06 -6.84 11.66
CA GLU A 302 -0.78 -5.99 12.62
C GLU A 302 -0.04 -4.68 12.93
N PHE A 303 1.27 -4.63 12.69
CA PHE A 303 2.05 -3.41 12.94
C PHE A 303 1.70 -2.32 11.91
N SER A 304 1.59 -1.08 12.38
CA SER A 304 1.11 0.05 11.59
C SER A 304 2.25 0.94 11.13
N LEU A 305 2.31 1.27 9.84
CA LEU A 305 3.17 2.32 9.29
C LEU A 305 2.52 3.72 9.34
N ILE A 306 1.26 3.82 9.78
CA ILE A 306 0.58 5.11 9.92
C ILE A 306 1.14 5.83 11.14
N LEU A 307 1.74 6.99 10.91
CA LEU A 307 2.32 7.83 11.94
C LEU A 307 1.23 8.51 12.80
N PRO A 308 1.53 8.92 14.05
CA PRO A 308 0.53 9.52 14.95
C PRO A 308 -0.19 10.75 14.38
N ASP A 309 0.55 11.65 13.72
CA ASP A 309 0.01 12.84 13.05
C ASP A 309 -0.94 12.47 11.89
N GLN A 310 -0.61 11.43 11.13
CA GLN A 310 -1.44 10.91 10.06
C GLN A 310 -2.74 10.32 10.60
N LYS A 311 -2.72 9.64 11.76
CA LYS A 311 -3.96 9.16 12.42
C LYS A 311 -4.88 10.33 12.80
N VAL A 312 -4.33 11.44 13.27
CA VAL A 312 -5.11 12.66 13.58
C VAL A 312 -5.71 13.24 12.30
N LEU A 313 -4.94 13.34 11.22
CA LEU A 313 -5.42 13.83 9.93
C LEU A 313 -6.53 12.95 9.35
N MET A 314 -6.38 11.62 9.39
CA MET A 314 -7.42 10.69 8.94
C MET A 314 -8.72 10.87 9.75
N LYS A 315 -8.60 11.05 11.06
CA LYS A 315 -9.76 11.30 11.92
C LYS A 315 -10.44 12.63 11.60
N SER A 316 -9.69 13.69 11.32
CA SER A 316 -10.26 14.99 10.96
C SER A 316 -10.95 14.96 9.59
N MET A 317 -10.37 14.28 8.60
CA MET A 317 -10.99 14.10 7.28
C MET A 317 -12.29 13.27 7.35
N ASN A 318 -12.35 12.29 8.25
CA ASN A 318 -13.54 11.44 8.46
C ASN A 318 -14.56 12.03 9.44
N ASN A 319 -14.36 13.25 9.95
CA ASN A 319 -15.31 13.92 10.84
C ASN A 319 -16.46 14.57 10.05
N THR A 320 -17.19 13.75 9.30
CA THR A 320 -18.28 14.17 8.39
C THR A 320 -19.67 13.92 8.97
N GLN A 321 -19.76 13.58 10.26
CA GLN A 321 -21.04 13.35 10.93
C GLN A 321 -21.82 14.67 11.04
N VAL A 322 -22.92 14.75 10.30
CA VAL A 322 -23.89 15.83 10.39
C VAL A 322 -25.24 15.21 10.75
N LEU A 323 -25.91 15.77 11.75
CA LEU A 323 -27.28 15.36 12.09
C LEU A 323 -28.21 15.82 10.98
N PHE A 324 -28.69 14.89 10.16
CA PHE A 324 -29.75 15.15 9.20
C PHE A 324 -31.10 15.12 9.94
N PRO A 325 -31.81 16.27 10.09
CA PRO A 325 -32.92 16.39 11.04
C PRO A 325 -34.20 15.65 10.67
N SER A 326 -34.22 14.82 9.62
CA SER A 326 -35.47 14.26 9.12
C SER A 326 -35.28 12.89 8.49
N LEU A 327 -35.95 11.88 9.06
CA LEU A 327 -36.28 10.62 8.38
C LEU A 327 -37.38 10.83 7.31
N THR A 328 -37.53 12.06 6.77
CA THR A 328 -38.56 12.37 5.78
C THR A 328 -38.08 12.06 4.38
N CYS A 329 -38.95 11.45 3.61
CA CYS A 329 -38.68 11.08 2.23
C CYS A 329 -38.72 12.32 1.31
N ILE A 330 -38.08 12.23 0.14
CA ILE A 330 -37.98 13.35 -0.82
C ILE A 330 -39.37 13.83 -1.26
N HIS A 331 -40.30 12.92 -1.57
CA HIS A 331 -41.68 13.25 -1.92
C HIS A 331 -42.42 14.04 -0.83
N GLN A 332 -42.14 13.77 0.46
CA GLN A 332 -42.74 14.51 1.59
C GLN A 332 -42.16 15.93 1.69
N LYS A 333 -40.84 16.08 1.49
CA LYS A 333 -40.20 17.40 1.42
C LYS A 333 -40.73 18.22 0.24
N PHE A 334 -40.94 17.58 -0.90
CA PHE A 334 -41.53 18.21 -2.07
C PHE A 334 -42.97 18.68 -1.79
N ALA A 335 -43.84 17.84 -1.23
CA ALA A 335 -45.19 18.23 -0.84
C ALA A 335 -45.20 19.44 0.13
N GLY A 336 -44.24 19.48 1.07
CA GLY A 336 -44.04 20.65 1.94
C GLY A 336 -43.64 21.93 1.20
N GLN A 337 -42.92 21.84 0.08
CA GLN A 337 -42.61 22.98 -0.78
C GLN A 337 -43.81 23.43 -1.62
N VAL A 338 -44.64 22.50 -2.08
CA VAL A 338 -45.87 22.80 -2.83
C VAL A 338 -46.81 23.67 -2.01
N ILE A 339 -46.94 23.40 -0.70
CA ILE A 339 -47.74 24.22 0.22
C ILE A 339 -47.20 25.65 0.31
N LYS A 340 -45.87 25.82 0.30
CA LYS A 340 -45.22 27.13 0.46
C LYS A 340 -45.23 27.96 -0.83
N TYR A 341 -45.08 27.30 -1.98
CA TYR A 341 -44.84 27.96 -3.26
C TYR A 341 -45.65 27.35 -4.42
N PRO A 342 -46.98 27.24 -4.30
CA PRO A 342 -47.79 26.47 -5.25
C PRO A 342 -47.65 26.95 -6.70
N GLN A 343 -47.65 28.27 -6.91
CA GLN A 343 -47.65 28.90 -8.23
C GLN A 343 -46.25 29.17 -8.81
N LYS A 344 -45.17 28.75 -8.13
CA LYS A 344 -43.82 28.88 -8.69
C LYS A 344 -43.56 27.73 -9.66
N ILE A 345 -42.80 28.00 -10.72
CA ILE A 345 -42.32 26.98 -11.64
C ILE A 345 -41.45 25.98 -10.86
N ALA A 346 -41.76 24.68 -11.00
CA ALA A 346 -41.06 23.57 -10.37
C ALA A 346 -40.19 22.79 -11.37
N VAL A 347 -40.68 22.61 -12.60
CA VAL A 347 -39.95 21.95 -13.68
C VAL A 347 -40.25 22.66 -15.01
N GLU A 348 -39.24 22.75 -15.86
CA GLU A 348 -39.30 23.41 -17.16
C GLU A 348 -38.47 22.59 -18.17
N LEU A 349 -39.00 22.44 -19.38
CA LEU A 349 -38.33 21.83 -20.52
C LEU A 349 -38.78 22.58 -21.78
N ASP A 350 -37.83 23.24 -22.44
CA ASP A 350 -38.08 24.09 -23.60
C ASP A 350 -39.22 25.09 -23.31
N ASP A 351 -40.31 25.08 -24.09
CA ASP A 351 -41.46 25.99 -23.92
C ASP A 351 -42.52 25.46 -22.92
N GLN A 352 -42.28 24.30 -22.29
CA GLN A 352 -43.21 23.69 -21.34
C GLN A 352 -42.74 23.91 -19.90
N SER A 353 -43.66 24.28 -19.02
CA SER A 353 -43.39 24.38 -17.59
C SER A 353 -44.56 23.90 -16.75
N LEU A 354 -44.26 23.39 -15.55
CA LEU A 354 -45.25 23.07 -14.54
C LEU A 354 -44.90 23.79 -13.24
N THR A 355 -45.89 24.41 -12.64
CA THR A 355 -45.82 24.93 -11.28
C THR A 355 -45.73 23.79 -10.26
N TYR A 356 -45.34 24.10 -9.02
CA TYR A 356 -45.34 23.11 -7.93
C TYR A 356 -46.70 22.43 -7.75
N SER A 357 -47.80 23.18 -7.82
CA SER A 357 -49.15 22.61 -7.71
C SER A 357 -49.52 21.71 -8.89
N GLU A 358 -49.18 22.10 -10.12
CA GLU A 358 -49.48 21.30 -11.31
C GLU A 358 -48.63 20.03 -11.34
N LEU A 359 -47.34 20.14 -11.00
CA LEU A 359 -46.47 18.98 -10.91
C LEU A 359 -46.98 17.98 -9.86
N LEU A 360 -47.38 18.45 -8.67
CA LEU A 360 -47.96 17.58 -7.64
C LEU A 360 -49.25 16.91 -8.13
N TYR A 361 -50.10 17.62 -8.86
CA TYR A 361 -51.34 17.08 -9.42
C TYR A 361 -51.07 15.87 -10.34
N TYR A 362 -50.15 16.02 -11.29
CA TYR A 362 -49.78 14.92 -12.19
C TYR A 362 -49.11 13.76 -11.46
N ILE A 363 -48.24 14.04 -10.48
CA ILE A 363 -47.63 13.02 -9.63
C ILE A 363 -48.71 12.21 -8.89
N GLN A 364 -49.69 12.88 -8.28
CA GLN A 364 -50.75 12.22 -7.51
C GLN A 364 -51.66 11.36 -8.40
N ILE A 365 -51.99 11.82 -9.61
CA ILE A 365 -52.76 11.03 -10.57
C ILE A 365 -52.03 9.75 -10.94
N LEU A 366 -50.75 9.85 -11.29
CA LEU A 366 -49.97 8.69 -11.66
C LEU A 366 -49.80 7.73 -10.48
N SER A 367 -49.51 8.24 -9.27
CA SER A 367 -49.43 7.46 -8.03
C SER A 367 -50.70 6.67 -7.76
N LEU A 368 -51.87 7.29 -7.89
CA LEU A 368 -53.16 6.61 -7.70
C LEU A 368 -53.42 5.55 -8.78
N ASN A 369 -53.03 5.81 -10.03
CA ASN A 369 -53.12 4.81 -11.09
C ASN A 369 -52.25 3.58 -10.77
N LEU A 370 -51.01 3.81 -10.34
CA LEU A 370 -50.07 2.76 -9.94
C LEU A 370 -50.62 1.93 -8.78
N LEU A 371 -51.18 2.56 -7.74
CA LEU A 371 -51.76 1.86 -6.59
C LEU A 371 -53.05 1.11 -6.93
N ASN A 372 -54.01 1.76 -7.61
CA ASN A 372 -55.37 1.26 -7.72
C ASN A 372 -55.57 0.38 -8.96
N LYS A 373 -55.00 0.78 -10.10
CA LYS A 373 -55.12 0.04 -11.37
C LYS A 373 -54.00 -0.97 -11.55
N GLN A 374 -52.75 -0.57 -11.35
CA GLN A 374 -51.58 -1.46 -11.54
C GLN A 374 -51.23 -2.31 -10.32
N ARG A 375 -51.82 -1.97 -9.15
CA ARG A 375 -51.63 -2.66 -7.87
C ARG A 375 -50.17 -2.74 -7.43
N VAL A 376 -49.39 -1.68 -7.72
CA VAL A 376 -48.01 -1.58 -7.26
C VAL A 376 -47.97 -1.47 -5.75
N THR A 377 -47.05 -2.20 -5.12
CA THR A 377 -46.88 -2.24 -3.67
C THR A 377 -45.58 -1.57 -3.22
N VAL A 378 -45.49 -1.24 -1.93
CA VAL A 378 -44.28 -0.65 -1.33
C VAL A 378 -43.11 -1.62 -1.51
N GLY A 379 -41.98 -1.11 -2.00
CA GLY A 379 -40.77 -1.89 -2.30
C GLY A 379 -40.77 -2.60 -3.65
N GLU A 380 -41.88 -2.60 -4.39
CA GLU A 380 -41.91 -3.15 -5.76
C GLU A 380 -41.10 -2.24 -6.70
N ILE A 381 -40.29 -2.84 -7.57
CA ILE A 381 -39.47 -2.09 -8.53
C ILE A 381 -40.34 -1.72 -9.73
N VAL A 382 -40.37 -0.44 -10.06
CA VAL A 382 -41.01 0.09 -11.26
C VAL A 382 -39.92 0.66 -12.16
N CYS A 383 -39.74 0.01 -13.31
CA CYS A 383 -38.83 0.50 -14.32
C CYS A 383 -39.45 1.67 -15.07
N GLN A 384 -38.64 2.63 -15.50
CA GLN A 384 -39.10 3.77 -16.30
C GLN A 384 -38.18 3.96 -17.50
N CYS A 385 -38.75 3.82 -18.70
CA CYS A 385 -38.07 4.00 -19.98
C CYS A 385 -38.84 5.04 -20.80
N VAL A 386 -38.63 6.31 -20.47
CA VAL A 386 -39.26 7.46 -21.15
C VAL A 386 -38.21 8.37 -21.75
N GLU A 387 -38.56 9.03 -22.85
CA GLU A 387 -37.72 10.06 -23.45
C GLU A 387 -37.66 11.31 -22.55
N ARG A 388 -36.63 12.13 -22.75
CA ARG A 388 -36.46 13.39 -22.02
C ARG A 388 -37.72 14.26 -22.13
N SER A 389 -38.41 14.44 -21.01
CA SER A 389 -39.73 15.07 -20.91
C SER A 389 -40.03 15.45 -19.46
N LEU A 390 -41.10 16.23 -19.23
CA LEU A 390 -41.62 16.48 -17.88
C LEU A 390 -42.09 15.18 -17.19
N SER A 391 -42.54 14.19 -17.98
CA SER A 391 -42.98 12.86 -17.54
C SER A 391 -41.86 12.07 -16.83
N VAL A 392 -40.58 12.39 -17.08
CA VAL A 392 -39.45 11.79 -16.34
C VAL A 392 -39.56 12.06 -14.84
N VAL A 393 -39.78 13.33 -14.47
CA VAL A 393 -39.86 13.79 -13.09
C VAL A 393 -41.16 13.31 -12.45
N ILE A 394 -42.26 13.36 -13.21
CA ILE A 394 -43.57 12.90 -12.74
C ILE A 394 -43.52 11.40 -12.40
N GLY A 395 -42.98 10.57 -13.28
CA GLY A 395 -42.86 9.13 -13.08
C GLY A 395 -42.00 8.78 -11.87
N MET A 396 -40.80 9.38 -11.77
CA MET A 396 -39.89 9.17 -10.64
C MET A 396 -40.57 9.51 -9.30
N MET A 397 -41.17 10.70 -9.20
CA MET A 397 -41.81 11.16 -7.96
C MET A 397 -43.09 10.38 -7.65
N ALA A 398 -43.83 9.90 -8.64
CA ALA A 398 -45.02 9.09 -8.44
C ALA A 398 -44.68 7.69 -7.90
N ILE A 399 -43.62 7.07 -8.44
CA ILE A 399 -43.08 5.80 -7.94
C ILE A 399 -42.62 5.95 -6.48
N GLU A 400 -41.84 7.00 -6.19
CA GLU A 400 -41.40 7.27 -4.82
C GLU A 400 -42.55 7.59 -3.84
N MET A 401 -43.59 8.28 -4.31
CA MET A 401 -44.74 8.69 -3.48
C MET A 401 -45.58 7.49 -3.01
N ILE A 402 -45.48 6.35 -3.69
CA ILE A 402 -46.15 5.11 -3.29
C ILE A 402 -45.19 4.11 -2.63
N GLY A 403 -43.95 4.55 -2.36
CA GLY A 403 -42.92 3.74 -1.72
C GLY A 403 -42.36 2.62 -2.60
N ALA A 404 -42.59 2.68 -3.92
CA ALA A 404 -42.01 1.78 -4.89
C ALA A 404 -40.57 2.24 -5.24
N VAL A 405 -39.80 1.33 -5.84
CA VAL A 405 -38.38 1.56 -6.15
C VAL A 405 -38.25 2.02 -7.59
N TYR A 406 -37.71 3.22 -7.80
CA TYR A 406 -37.51 3.79 -9.13
C TYR A 406 -36.30 3.15 -9.82
N CYS A 407 -36.49 2.61 -11.04
CA CYS A 407 -35.38 2.11 -11.84
C CYS A 407 -35.35 2.78 -13.23
N PRO A 408 -34.48 3.78 -13.46
CA PRO A 408 -34.36 4.41 -14.77
C PRO A 408 -33.74 3.47 -15.79
N LEU A 409 -34.35 3.43 -16.97
CA LEU A 409 -33.84 2.74 -18.14
C LEU A 409 -33.59 3.77 -19.26
N SER A 410 -32.47 3.62 -19.95
CA SER A 410 -32.09 4.49 -21.06
C SER A 410 -32.96 4.18 -22.28
N PRO A 411 -33.76 5.14 -22.80
CA PRO A 411 -34.53 4.91 -24.01
C PRO A 411 -33.65 4.77 -25.25
N GLN A 412 -32.35 5.08 -25.17
CA GLN A 412 -31.40 4.86 -26.26
C GLN A 412 -30.87 3.42 -26.30
N ASP A 413 -31.09 2.62 -25.24
CA ASP A 413 -30.62 1.25 -25.20
C ASP A 413 -31.41 0.36 -26.19
N PRO A 414 -30.76 -0.67 -26.76
CA PRO A 414 -31.44 -1.68 -27.58
C PRO A 414 -32.48 -2.46 -26.77
N ALA A 415 -33.56 -2.90 -27.43
CA ALA A 415 -34.65 -3.67 -26.81
C ALA A 415 -34.16 -4.91 -26.04
N LEU A 416 -33.17 -5.63 -26.59
CA LEU A 416 -32.58 -6.80 -25.95
C LEU A 416 -31.97 -6.46 -24.58
N ARG A 417 -31.18 -5.38 -24.52
CA ARG A 417 -30.56 -4.89 -23.27
C ARG A 417 -31.61 -4.43 -22.27
N LEU A 418 -32.63 -3.69 -22.72
CA LEU A 418 -33.73 -3.25 -21.87
C LEU A 418 -34.49 -4.43 -21.25
N GLY A 419 -34.78 -5.46 -22.06
CA GLY A 419 -35.42 -6.70 -21.58
C GLY A 419 -34.56 -7.44 -20.55
N GLU A 420 -33.25 -7.51 -20.75
CA GLU A 420 -32.32 -8.10 -19.76
C GLU A 420 -32.31 -7.32 -18.44
N LEU A 421 -32.28 -5.99 -18.49
CA LEU A 421 -32.31 -5.14 -17.29
C LEU A 421 -33.62 -5.28 -16.52
N VAL A 422 -34.77 -5.23 -17.20
CA VAL A 422 -36.08 -5.43 -16.56
C VAL A 422 -36.20 -6.84 -15.97
N LYS A 423 -35.67 -7.85 -16.66
CA LYS A 423 -35.64 -9.22 -16.13
C LYS A 423 -34.77 -9.33 -14.87
N GLN A 424 -33.63 -8.64 -14.82
CA GLN A 424 -32.77 -8.61 -13.63
C GLN A 424 -33.41 -7.91 -12.43
N THR A 425 -34.28 -6.93 -12.65
CA THR A 425 -35.01 -6.27 -11.57
C THR A 425 -36.27 -7.02 -11.14
N GLU A 426 -36.67 -8.08 -11.85
CA GLU A 426 -37.95 -8.77 -11.68
C GLU A 426 -39.16 -7.80 -11.73
N SER A 427 -38.99 -6.63 -12.36
CA SER A 427 -40.03 -5.63 -12.42
C SER A 427 -41.16 -6.10 -13.33
N ARG A 428 -42.39 -6.07 -12.81
CA ARG A 428 -43.59 -6.44 -13.55
C ARG A 428 -44.09 -5.30 -14.46
N LEU A 429 -43.70 -4.07 -14.18
CA LEU A 429 -44.24 -2.86 -14.79
C LEU A 429 -43.13 -1.93 -15.27
N VAL A 430 -43.23 -1.50 -16.52
CA VAL A 430 -42.37 -0.45 -17.09
C VAL A 430 -43.23 0.75 -17.48
N LEU A 431 -42.92 1.91 -16.94
CA LEU A 431 -43.45 3.18 -17.41
C LEU A 431 -42.75 3.59 -18.70
N VAL A 432 -43.52 3.92 -19.73
CA VAL A 432 -43.02 4.23 -21.07
C VAL A 432 -43.73 5.45 -21.67
N HIS A 433 -43.19 5.97 -22.77
CA HIS A 433 -43.97 6.75 -23.73
C HIS A 433 -44.42 5.84 -24.86
N TYR A 434 -45.42 6.27 -25.64
CA TYR A 434 -45.84 5.58 -26.85
C TYR A 434 -44.66 5.12 -27.75
N LEU A 435 -43.64 5.98 -27.94
CA LEU A 435 -42.48 5.68 -28.79
C LEU A 435 -41.54 4.62 -28.21
N THR A 436 -41.42 4.53 -26.88
CA THR A 436 -40.53 3.56 -26.22
C THR A 436 -41.25 2.25 -25.90
N GLN A 437 -42.58 2.23 -25.96
CA GLN A 437 -43.40 1.05 -25.69
C GLN A 437 -43.03 -0.15 -26.57
N ALA A 438 -42.76 0.08 -27.87
CA ALA A 438 -42.42 -0.97 -28.82
C ALA A 438 -41.08 -1.69 -28.53
N LYS A 439 -40.26 -1.17 -27.60
CA LYS A 439 -38.99 -1.80 -27.19
C LYS A 439 -39.16 -2.93 -26.18
N PHE A 440 -40.35 -3.09 -25.61
CA PHE A 440 -40.64 -4.12 -24.62
C PHE A 440 -41.55 -5.20 -25.21
N ASN A 441 -41.24 -6.46 -24.92
CA ASN A 441 -42.05 -7.60 -25.35
C ASN A 441 -43.38 -7.64 -24.58
N HIS A 442 -44.38 -8.35 -25.13
CA HIS A 442 -45.71 -8.49 -24.52
C HIS A 442 -45.73 -9.15 -23.13
N ASP A 443 -44.64 -9.82 -22.72
CA ASP A 443 -44.53 -10.46 -21.41
C ASP A 443 -44.32 -9.46 -20.27
N ILE A 444 -43.90 -8.22 -20.56
CA ILE A 444 -43.70 -7.15 -19.60
C ILE A 444 -44.85 -6.14 -19.73
N MET A 445 -45.51 -5.80 -18.63
CA MET A 445 -46.57 -4.79 -18.65
C MET A 445 -45.97 -3.41 -18.88
N SER A 446 -46.29 -2.78 -20.00
CA SER A 446 -45.90 -1.40 -20.31
C SER A 446 -47.07 -0.44 -20.06
N LEU A 447 -46.87 0.62 -19.27
CA LEU A 447 -47.86 1.68 -19.06
C LEU A 447 -47.36 2.98 -19.69
N ASP A 448 -48.11 3.49 -20.67
CA ASP A 448 -47.86 4.80 -21.25
C ASP A 448 -48.25 5.90 -20.25
N ILE A 449 -47.27 6.68 -19.80
CA ILE A 449 -47.47 7.72 -18.79
C ILE A 449 -48.44 8.78 -19.28
N ASP A 450 -48.32 9.22 -20.54
CA ASP A 450 -49.11 10.34 -21.06
C ASP A 450 -50.59 9.94 -21.19
N ARG A 451 -50.84 8.67 -21.52
CA ARG A 451 -52.19 8.10 -21.59
C ARG A 451 -52.91 8.11 -20.24
N VAL A 452 -52.18 7.97 -19.13
CA VAL A 452 -52.78 8.06 -17.79
C VAL A 452 -53.40 9.44 -17.58
N PHE A 453 -52.78 10.50 -18.09
CA PHE A 453 -53.29 11.85 -17.95
C PHE A 453 -54.46 12.13 -18.91
N THR A 454 -54.44 11.57 -20.13
CA THR A 454 -55.56 11.74 -21.07
C THR A 454 -56.82 10.96 -20.67
N ASP A 455 -56.66 9.81 -20.04
CA ASP A 455 -57.77 8.95 -19.59
C ASP A 455 -58.37 9.44 -18.25
N THR A 456 -57.80 10.49 -17.64
CA THR A 456 -58.26 11.06 -16.38
C THR A 456 -58.92 12.42 -16.65
N ASP A 457 -60.18 12.57 -16.26
CA ASP A 457 -60.88 13.84 -16.43
C ASP A 457 -60.18 14.98 -15.67
N VAL A 458 -59.96 16.11 -16.35
CA VAL A 458 -59.41 17.32 -15.75
C VAL A 458 -60.35 17.77 -14.62
N GLY A 459 -59.85 17.80 -13.38
CA GLY A 459 -60.64 18.11 -12.19
C GLY A 459 -61.20 16.89 -11.44
N CYS A 460 -60.82 15.67 -11.81
CA CYS A 460 -61.11 14.47 -11.02
C CYS A 460 -60.62 14.62 -9.57
N HIS A 461 -61.43 14.19 -8.62
CA HIS A 461 -61.09 14.25 -7.20
C HIS A 461 -59.93 13.30 -6.89
N ILE A 462 -58.79 13.86 -6.48
CA ILE A 462 -57.64 13.09 -6.01
C ILE A 462 -57.95 12.53 -4.62
N ASP A 463 -57.91 11.20 -4.49
CA ASP A 463 -58.04 10.49 -3.22
C ASP A 463 -56.74 10.59 -2.40
N ILE A 464 -56.58 11.72 -1.71
CA ILE A 464 -55.41 12.01 -0.87
C ILE A 464 -55.32 11.05 0.32
N ASP A 465 -56.46 10.59 0.85
CA ASP A 465 -56.51 9.65 1.96
C ASP A 465 -55.89 8.30 1.56
N ARG A 466 -56.14 7.85 0.33
CA ARG A 466 -55.49 6.65 -0.20
C ARG A 466 -53.97 6.79 -0.28
N LEU A 467 -53.45 7.92 -0.77
CA LEU A 467 -52.01 8.17 -0.85
C LEU A 467 -51.36 8.28 0.53
N SER A 468 -52.01 8.99 1.46
CA SER A 468 -51.50 9.16 2.83
C SER A 468 -51.51 7.88 3.66
N SER A 469 -52.34 6.89 3.29
CA SER A 469 -52.38 5.56 3.93
C SER A 469 -51.16 4.68 3.63
N VAL A 470 -50.33 5.04 2.63
CA VAL A 470 -49.14 4.27 2.27
C VAL A 470 -48.01 4.55 3.26
N MET A 471 -47.59 3.51 3.98
CA MET A 471 -46.53 3.59 4.98
C MET A 471 -45.15 3.50 4.33
N ILE A 472 -44.44 4.61 4.24
CA ILE A 472 -43.11 4.70 3.62
C ILE A 472 -42.08 5.08 4.69
N ALA A 473 -41.01 4.30 4.81
CA ALA A 473 -39.90 4.57 5.70
C ALA A 473 -38.67 5.05 4.92
N SER A 474 -37.86 5.91 5.53
CA SER A 474 -36.61 6.41 4.95
C SER A 474 -35.50 5.37 4.76
N LYS A 475 -35.72 4.14 5.24
CA LYS A 475 -34.83 3.00 5.01
C LYS A 475 -35.24 2.17 3.79
N ASN A 476 -36.38 2.47 3.17
CA ASN A 476 -36.79 1.81 1.94
C ASN A 476 -35.85 2.25 0.82
N ILE A 477 -35.55 1.33 -0.09
CA ILE A 477 -34.78 1.62 -1.31
C ILE A 477 -35.57 2.67 -2.11
N ALA A 478 -34.95 3.78 -2.46
CA ALA A 478 -35.54 4.81 -3.28
C ALA A 478 -35.38 4.48 -4.77
N TYR A 479 -34.19 4.03 -5.16
CA TYR A 479 -33.90 3.73 -6.56
C TYR A 479 -32.87 2.63 -6.78
N ILE A 480 -32.88 2.09 -8.00
CA ILE A 480 -31.87 1.16 -8.52
C ILE A 480 -31.25 1.76 -9.78
N ILE A 481 -29.94 1.98 -9.76
CA ILE A 481 -29.17 2.42 -10.92
C ILE A 481 -28.24 1.30 -11.38
N PHE A 482 -28.28 0.99 -12.67
CA PHE A 482 -27.35 0.04 -13.27
C PHE A 482 -26.02 0.72 -13.63
N THR A 483 -24.92 0.04 -13.30
CA THR A 483 -23.56 0.44 -13.68
C THR A 483 -22.97 -0.61 -14.64
N SER A 484 -22.01 -0.20 -15.46
CA SER A 484 -21.26 -1.14 -16.32
C SER A 484 -20.46 -2.09 -15.42
N GLY A 485 -20.90 -3.34 -15.33
CA GLY A 485 -20.14 -4.36 -14.64
C GLY A 485 -18.87 -4.71 -15.41
N SER A 486 -17.75 -4.87 -14.71
CA SER A 486 -16.47 -5.33 -15.30
C SER A 486 -16.57 -6.70 -16.01
N THR A 487 -17.60 -7.47 -15.70
CA THR A 487 -17.91 -8.78 -16.30
C THR A 487 -18.77 -8.69 -17.56
N GLY A 488 -19.10 -7.49 -18.03
CA GLY A 488 -20.02 -7.26 -19.16
C GLY A 488 -21.50 -7.35 -18.80
N ILE A 489 -21.85 -7.92 -17.65
CA ILE A 489 -23.21 -7.96 -17.10
C ILE A 489 -23.42 -6.72 -16.21
N PRO A 490 -24.43 -5.87 -16.48
CA PRO A 490 -24.74 -4.71 -15.65
C PRO A 490 -24.98 -5.08 -14.18
N LYS A 491 -24.54 -4.23 -13.25
CA LYS A 491 -24.76 -4.42 -11.81
C LYS A 491 -25.68 -3.34 -11.25
N ALA A 492 -26.69 -3.76 -10.51
CA ALA A 492 -27.64 -2.89 -9.82
C ALA A 492 -27.02 -2.32 -8.53
N VAL A 493 -27.09 -1.00 -8.37
CA VAL A 493 -26.76 -0.29 -7.13
C VAL A 493 -28.07 0.21 -6.52
N CYS A 494 -28.38 -0.27 -5.31
CA CYS A 494 -29.57 0.12 -4.55
C CYS A 494 -29.21 1.25 -3.58
N SER A 495 -30.03 2.30 -3.54
CA SER A 495 -29.86 3.47 -2.67
C SER A 495 -31.09 3.71 -1.83
#